data_AF-A0A9R1KM42-F1
#
_entry.id   AF-A0A9R1KM42-F1
#
_cell.length_a   1.000
_cell.length_b   1.000
_cell.length_c   1.000
_cell.angle_alpha   90.00
_cell.angle_beta   90.00
_cell.angle_gamma   90.00
#
_symmetry.space_group_name_H-M   'P 1'
#
loop_
_entity.id
_entity.type
_entity.pdbx_description
1 polymer ?
#
loop_
_entity_poly.entity_id
_entity_poly.type
_entity_poly.pdbx_seq_one_letter_code
_entity_poly.pdbx_strand_id
1 'polypeptide(L)'
;MVGMEGTGCGALLRELQQIWAEVGESEGEKSKVLSEIERECLEVYRRKVDDANRTRVQLHQSVATKEAEVALLMATLGEHKLYLKKDKGYLSLKEQLATVVPVLDDLKCKKEERIKQYYDIRSQIEKIRSELSERSDKGDHVNSPADDEHDLSTRKLNSYQAQLSALQKDKNGVEQSRNISNGTLEGLASTISNLKAERKSRIDKMRETMESLCHLWKLMDSSEEEKRQFSKVISILISPEEGITSAGVLSQETIEKMEAEVERLTELKTNRLKEIVTKRRAELEDICKNAHIQPDLSTAPEQTNALIDSGTIDPSELLANIESQILKAKEESLSRKDIMDRINKWIAACDEEAWLEEYNQDSKRYSSGRGAHVNLRRAEKARILVTKIPAMMDNLINRTFAWENARNKPFLYDGGRLVSVLEEYRLNRKEKEEEKRRYRDQKKLESILLAEKEAIFGSKPSPKRASSLTRKTNGYRSNGSSNGLMTPTPRRSSLGSATPELSTPRSYTSRYNRYFGDSRRLSVSQLNFGDDSLSTFTSISGSEPESPSIG
;
A
#
# COMPACT_ATOMS: atom_id res chain seq x y z
N MET A 1 -81.50 53.46 -85.37
CA MET A 1 -82.06 52.30 -86.08
C MET A 1 -81.58 52.31 -87.52
N VAL A 2 -80.30 52.00 -87.74
CA VAL A 2 -79.67 51.91 -89.06
C VAL A 2 -78.74 50.69 -88.97
N GLY A 3 -78.96 49.68 -89.81
CA GLY A 3 -78.17 48.44 -89.80
C GLY A 3 -78.94 47.13 -90.04
N MET A 4 -80.16 47.17 -90.57
CA MET A 4 -80.91 45.97 -90.97
C MET A 4 -81.07 45.80 -92.48
N GLU A 5 -80.37 46.57 -93.31
CA GLU A 5 -80.59 46.57 -94.77
C GLU A 5 -80.07 45.33 -95.50
N GLY A 6 -79.22 44.52 -94.86
CA GLY A 6 -78.65 43.27 -95.42
C GLY A 6 -79.14 41.97 -94.76
N THR A 7 -80.13 42.02 -93.86
CA THR A 7 -80.66 40.81 -93.21
C THR A 7 -81.96 40.37 -93.87
N GLY A 8 -82.27 39.06 -93.88
CA GLY A 8 -83.53 38.54 -94.43
C GLY A 8 -84.78 39.23 -93.88
N CYS A 9 -84.73 39.71 -92.63
CA CYS A 9 -85.79 40.51 -92.01
C CYS A 9 -86.00 41.88 -92.69
N GLY A 10 -84.93 42.55 -93.14
CA GLY A 10 -85.02 43.83 -93.83
C GLY A 10 -85.62 43.72 -95.23
N ALA A 11 -85.43 42.58 -95.91
CA ALA A 11 -86.09 42.31 -97.19
C ALA A 11 -87.61 42.11 -97.03
N LEU A 12 -88.02 41.31 -96.04
CA LEU A 12 -89.43 41.08 -95.72
C LEU A 12 -90.15 42.35 -95.27
N LEU A 13 -89.46 43.25 -94.55
CA LEU A 13 -90.04 44.53 -94.13
C LEU A 13 -90.33 45.45 -95.32
N ARG A 14 -89.43 45.48 -96.33
CA ARG A 14 -89.63 46.26 -97.56
C ARG A 14 -90.80 45.71 -98.38
N GLU A 15 -90.93 44.39 -98.45
CA GLU A 15 -92.06 43.74 -99.12
C GLU A 15 -93.39 44.06 -98.41
N LEU A 16 -93.40 44.03 -97.07
CA LEU A 16 -94.57 44.42 -96.28
C LEU A 16 -94.96 45.89 -96.49
N GLN A 17 -93.97 46.79 -96.58
CA GLN A 17 -94.18 48.21 -96.89
C GLN A 17 -94.77 48.43 -98.28
N GLN A 18 -94.31 47.67 -99.28
CA GLN A 18 -94.85 47.70 -100.64
C GLN A 18 -96.31 47.25 -100.66
N ILE A 19 -96.64 46.14 -99.99
CA ILE A 19 -98.02 45.63 -99.89
C ILE A 19 -98.94 46.64 -99.21
N TRP A 20 -98.51 47.29 -98.13
CA TRP A 20 -99.32 48.33 -97.48
C TRP A 20 -99.57 49.54 -98.36
N ALA A 21 -98.62 49.91 -99.22
CA ALA A 21 -98.80 50.98 -100.19
C ALA A 21 -99.85 50.62 -101.26
N GLU A 22 -99.89 49.35 -101.68
CA GLU A 22 -100.86 48.83 -102.64
C GLU A 22 -102.28 48.72 -102.06
N VAL A 23 -102.42 48.26 -100.81
CA VAL A 23 -103.71 48.08 -100.13
C VAL A 23 -104.30 49.41 -99.62
N GLY A 24 -103.46 50.42 -99.37
CA GLY A 24 -103.88 51.74 -98.88
C GLY A 24 -103.99 51.84 -97.37
N GLU A 25 -103.14 51.11 -96.62
CA GLU A 25 -103.27 50.95 -95.17
C GLU A 25 -102.94 52.24 -94.39
N SER A 26 -103.61 52.47 -93.26
CA SER A 26 -103.41 53.68 -92.46
C SER A 26 -102.09 53.68 -91.71
N GLU A 27 -101.47 54.84 -91.49
CA GLU A 27 -100.21 54.94 -90.72
C GLU A 27 -100.34 54.40 -89.28
N GLY A 28 -101.54 54.49 -88.69
CA GLY A 28 -101.82 53.90 -87.37
C GLY A 28 -101.76 52.37 -87.36
N GLU A 29 -102.30 51.71 -88.40
CA GLU A 29 -102.26 50.25 -88.56
C GLU A 29 -100.86 49.76 -88.93
N LYS A 30 -100.15 50.46 -89.81
CA LYS A 30 -98.74 50.16 -90.11
C LYS A 30 -97.87 50.23 -88.85
N SER A 31 -98.02 51.29 -88.06
CA SER A 31 -97.30 51.45 -86.79
C SER A 31 -97.63 50.32 -85.80
N LYS A 32 -98.89 49.89 -85.75
CA LYS A 32 -99.33 48.77 -84.91
C LYS A 32 -98.67 47.44 -85.32
N VAL A 33 -98.67 47.10 -86.60
CA VAL A 33 -98.04 45.86 -87.09
C VAL A 33 -96.52 45.90 -86.94
N LEU A 34 -95.87 47.04 -87.23
CA LEU A 34 -94.44 47.20 -86.97
C LEU A 34 -94.09 47.04 -85.48
N SER A 35 -94.89 47.61 -84.58
CA SER A 35 -94.73 47.45 -83.13
C SER A 35 -94.93 45.99 -82.70
N GLU A 36 -95.83 45.26 -83.35
CA GLU A 36 -96.07 43.84 -83.10
C GLU A 36 -94.90 42.97 -83.55
N ILE A 37 -94.33 43.23 -84.73
CA ILE A 37 -93.11 42.57 -85.21
C ILE A 37 -91.93 42.88 -84.28
N GLU A 38 -91.74 44.14 -83.88
CA GLU A 38 -90.68 44.53 -82.94
C GLU A 38 -90.83 43.80 -81.59
N ARG A 39 -92.07 43.72 -81.08
CA ARG A 39 -92.41 42.98 -79.86
C ARG A 39 -92.05 41.49 -79.99
N GLU A 40 -92.43 40.84 -81.09
CA GLU A 40 -92.15 39.42 -81.32
C GLU A 40 -90.65 39.13 -81.52
N CYS A 41 -89.94 39.97 -82.29
CA CYS A 41 -88.50 39.89 -82.44
C CYS A 41 -87.78 40.03 -81.10
N LEU A 42 -88.16 41.01 -80.29
CA LEU A 42 -87.62 41.20 -78.93
C LEU A 42 -87.88 39.99 -78.03
N GLU A 43 -89.05 39.37 -78.12
CA GLU A 43 -89.38 38.17 -77.35
C GLU A 43 -88.53 36.96 -77.75
N VAL A 44 -88.26 36.77 -79.06
CA VAL A 44 -87.34 35.73 -79.53
C VAL A 44 -85.91 35.99 -79.03
N TYR A 45 -85.41 37.22 -79.11
CA TYR A 45 -84.10 37.57 -78.58
C TYR A 45 -84.02 37.35 -77.06
N ARG A 46 -85.04 37.78 -76.31
CA ARG A 46 -85.15 37.58 -74.86
C ARG A 46 -85.08 36.09 -74.52
N ARG A 47 -85.87 35.25 -75.19
CA ARG A 47 -85.86 33.80 -75.00
C ARG A 47 -84.47 33.19 -75.26
N LYS A 48 -83.79 33.59 -76.34
CA LYS A 48 -82.44 33.11 -76.67
C LYS A 48 -81.39 33.56 -75.64
N VAL A 49 -81.50 34.78 -75.14
CA VAL A 49 -80.65 35.29 -74.05
C VAL A 49 -80.92 34.52 -72.76
N ASP A 50 -82.19 34.22 -72.44
CA ASP A 50 -82.57 33.45 -71.27
C ASP A 50 -82.06 32.00 -71.35
N ASP A 51 -82.17 31.35 -72.52
CA ASP A 51 -81.60 30.02 -72.77
C ASP A 51 -80.07 30.01 -72.60
N ALA A 52 -79.39 31.01 -73.16
CA ALA A 52 -77.95 31.19 -73.00
C ALA A 52 -77.56 31.46 -71.54
N ASN A 53 -78.36 32.24 -70.80
CA ASN A 53 -78.13 32.49 -69.38
C ASN A 53 -78.38 31.24 -68.53
N ARG A 54 -79.42 30.45 -68.81
CA ARG A 54 -79.68 29.16 -68.14
C ARG A 54 -78.49 28.21 -68.29
N THR A 55 -78.00 28.05 -69.52
CA THR A 55 -76.83 27.20 -69.78
C THR A 55 -75.56 27.73 -69.10
N ARG A 56 -75.33 29.05 -69.11
CA ARG A 56 -74.22 29.68 -68.39
C ARG A 56 -74.28 29.40 -66.88
N VAL A 57 -75.45 29.54 -66.25
CA VAL A 57 -75.63 29.27 -64.82
C VAL A 57 -75.42 27.79 -64.50
N GLN A 58 -75.97 26.88 -65.31
CA GLN A 58 -75.76 25.43 -65.15
C GLN A 58 -74.27 25.06 -65.21
N LEU A 59 -73.52 25.64 -66.15
CA LEU A 59 -72.08 25.41 -66.27
C LEU A 59 -71.31 25.96 -65.06
N HIS A 60 -71.61 27.17 -64.60
CA HIS A 60 -71.01 27.72 -63.37
C HIS A 60 -71.28 26.82 -62.16
N GLN A 61 -72.52 26.35 -61.99
CA GLN A 61 -72.88 25.46 -60.89
C GLN A 61 -72.14 24.11 -61.01
N SER A 62 -72.00 23.56 -62.22
CA SER A 62 -71.25 22.32 -62.44
C SER A 62 -69.77 22.47 -62.11
N VAL A 63 -69.14 23.57 -62.54
CA VAL A 63 -67.73 23.87 -62.21
C VAL A 63 -67.58 23.99 -60.70
N ALA A 64 -68.39 24.82 -60.03
CA ALA A 64 -68.32 25.01 -58.59
C ALA A 64 -68.53 23.70 -57.80
N THR A 65 -69.45 22.85 -58.25
CA THR A 65 -69.71 21.55 -57.61
C THR A 65 -68.52 20.61 -57.75
N LYS A 66 -67.93 20.50 -58.94
CA LYS A 66 -66.76 19.65 -59.17
C LYS A 66 -65.50 20.19 -58.49
N GLU A 67 -65.30 21.52 -58.47
CA GLU A 67 -64.22 22.16 -57.72
C GLU A 67 -64.34 21.91 -56.21
N ALA A 68 -65.56 21.95 -55.65
CA ALA A 68 -65.80 21.63 -54.25
C ALA A 68 -65.49 20.15 -53.94
N GLU A 69 -65.84 19.23 -54.84
CA GLU A 69 -65.52 17.80 -54.69
C GLU A 69 -64.00 17.56 -54.75
N VAL A 70 -63.28 18.24 -55.65
CA VAL A 70 -61.82 18.21 -55.71
C VAL A 70 -61.21 18.73 -54.41
N ALA A 71 -61.71 19.84 -53.86
CA ALA A 71 -61.25 20.39 -52.58
C ALA A 71 -61.44 19.40 -51.43
N LEU A 72 -62.59 18.72 -51.38
CA LEU A 72 -62.88 17.70 -50.36
C LEU A 72 -61.93 16.49 -50.47
N LEU A 73 -61.70 15.98 -51.68
CA LEU A 73 -60.77 14.85 -51.90
C LEU A 73 -59.33 15.23 -51.57
N MET A 74 -58.89 16.44 -51.92
CA MET A 74 -57.57 16.94 -51.54
C MET A 74 -57.39 17.04 -50.03
N ALA A 75 -58.41 17.52 -49.31
CA ALA A 75 -58.39 17.56 -47.84
C ALA A 75 -58.29 16.14 -47.24
N THR A 76 -59.10 15.21 -47.76
CA THR A 76 -59.13 13.79 -47.33
C THR A 76 -57.80 13.08 -47.56
N LEU A 77 -57.13 13.36 -48.69
CA LEU A 77 -55.83 12.77 -49.06
C LEU A 77 -54.63 13.50 -48.45
N GLY A 78 -54.83 14.71 -47.92
CA GLY A 78 -53.78 15.60 -47.43
C GLY A 78 -52.92 16.23 -48.53
N GLU A 79 -53.35 16.19 -49.80
CA GLU A 79 -52.60 16.68 -50.96
C GLU A 79 -52.92 18.14 -51.27
N HIS A 80 -52.06 19.06 -50.81
CA HIS A 80 -52.30 20.51 -50.94
C HIS A 80 -51.54 21.16 -52.12
N LYS A 81 -50.86 20.36 -52.96
CA LYS A 81 -49.76 20.88 -53.81
C LYS A 81 -50.12 21.24 -55.26
N LEU A 82 -51.29 20.90 -55.79
CA LEU A 82 -51.48 20.94 -57.26
C LEU A 82 -52.60 21.85 -57.79
N TYR A 83 -53.60 22.20 -56.99
CA TYR A 83 -54.80 22.87 -57.54
C TYR A 83 -54.72 24.41 -57.59
N LEU A 84 -53.58 25.01 -57.23
CA LEU A 84 -53.42 26.46 -57.07
C LEU A 84 -52.66 27.17 -58.20
N LYS A 85 -52.47 26.54 -59.37
CA LYS A 85 -52.09 27.27 -60.59
C LYS A 85 -53.33 27.78 -61.32
N LYS A 86 -53.91 28.85 -60.77
CA LYS A 86 -54.93 29.65 -61.46
C LYS A 86 -54.20 30.59 -62.42
N ASP A 87 -53.75 30.09 -63.57
CA ASP A 87 -53.34 31.00 -64.65
C ASP A 87 -54.61 31.77 -65.06
N LYS A 88 -54.60 33.07 -64.80
CA LYS A 88 -55.68 34.02 -65.10
C LYS A 88 -55.79 34.29 -66.61
N GLY A 89 -55.86 33.22 -67.41
CA GLY A 89 -56.35 33.27 -68.78
C GLY A 89 -57.87 33.11 -68.76
N TYR A 90 -58.58 33.92 -69.52
CA TYR A 90 -60.04 33.86 -69.68
C TYR A 90 -60.46 32.54 -70.36
N LEU A 91 -60.45 31.44 -69.62
CA LEU A 91 -60.98 30.16 -70.09
C LEU A 91 -62.51 30.19 -70.07
N SER A 92 -63.13 29.64 -71.11
CA SER A 92 -64.58 29.43 -71.14
C SER A 92 -65.00 28.41 -70.07
N LEU A 93 -66.26 28.47 -69.61
CA LEU A 93 -66.76 27.54 -68.59
C LEU A 93 -66.70 26.06 -69.03
N LYS A 94 -66.77 25.81 -70.34
CA LYS A 94 -66.61 24.46 -70.90
C LYS A 94 -65.16 23.98 -70.79
N GLU A 95 -64.18 24.85 -71.04
CA GLU A 95 -62.76 24.53 -70.89
C GLU A 95 -62.39 24.33 -69.41
N GLN A 96 -62.91 25.16 -68.50
CA GLN A 96 -62.75 24.95 -67.05
C GLN A 96 -63.31 23.59 -66.63
N LEU A 97 -64.48 23.20 -67.12
CA LEU A 97 -65.03 21.88 -66.79
C LEU A 97 -64.14 20.74 -67.32
N ALA A 98 -63.57 20.91 -68.53
CA ALA A 98 -62.67 19.94 -69.14
C ALA A 98 -61.34 19.79 -68.40
N THR A 99 -60.86 20.82 -67.68
CA THR A 99 -59.66 20.72 -66.84
C THR A 99 -59.94 20.12 -65.46
N VAL A 100 -61.10 20.40 -64.86
CA VAL A 100 -61.44 19.90 -63.52
C VAL A 100 -61.79 18.40 -63.53
N VAL A 101 -62.47 17.90 -64.56
CA VAL A 101 -62.95 16.51 -64.61
C VAL A 101 -61.81 15.47 -64.50
N PRO A 102 -60.71 15.54 -65.28
CA PRO A 102 -59.62 14.57 -65.16
C PRO A 102 -58.92 14.59 -63.80
N VAL A 103 -58.80 15.78 -63.18
CA VAL A 103 -58.21 15.93 -61.84
C VAL A 103 -59.09 15.29 -60.78
N LEU A 104 -60.41 15.45 -60.90
CA LEU A 104 -61.37 14.81 -60.01
C LEU A 104 -61.28 13.27 -60.11
N ASP A 105 -61.19 12.73 -61.33
CA ASP A 105 -61.09 11.29 -61.55
C ASP A 105 -59.77 10.71 -61.02
N ASP A 106 -58.64 11.41 -61.22
CA ASP A 106 -57.33 11.02 -60.65
C ASP A 106 -57.37 10.98 -59.11
N LEU A 107 -57.96 11.99 -58.47
CA LEU A 107 -58.10 12.04 -57.01
C LEU A 107 -59.02 10.93 -56.48
N LYS A 108 -60.07 10.56 -57.21
CA LYS A 108 -60.92 9.41 -56.87
C LYS A 108 -60.15 8.10 -56.94
N CYS A 109 -59.36 7.88 -57.99
CA CYS A 109 -58.50 6.71 -58.12
C CYS A 109 -57.48 6.62 -56.98
N LYS A 110 -56.81 7.74 -56.65
CA LYS A 110 -55.85 7.80 -55.53
C LYS A 110 -56.49 7.51 -54.18
N LYS A 111 -57.72 7.98 -53.95
CA LYS A 111 -58.49 7.67 -52.73
C LYS A 111 -58.69 6.16 -52.58
N GLU A 112 -59.12 5.49 -53.64
CA GLU A 112 -59.35 4.04 -53.62
C GLU A 112 -58.06 3.25 -53.36
N GLU A 113 -56.96 3.62 -54.01
CA GLU A 113 -55.65 2.99 -53.79
C GLU A 113 -55.16 3.19 -52.35
N ARG A 114 -55.35 4.40 -51.80
CA ARG A 114 -54.98 4.72 -50.41
C ARG A 114 -55.80 3.88 -49.42
N ILE A 115 -57.09 3.71 -49.63
CA ILE A 115 -57.95 2.84 -48.81
C ILE A 115 -57.41 1.41 -48.81
N LYS A 116 -57.04 0.88 -49.97
CA LYS A 116 -56.44 -0.45 -50.08
C LYS A 116 -55.13 -0.56 -49.29
N GLN A 117 -54.23 0.42 -49.41
CA GLN A 117 -52.98 0.46 -48.64
C GLN A 117 -53.22 0.46 -47.13
N TYR A 118 -54.19 1.25 -46.65
CA TYR A 118 -54.57 1.24 -45.23
C TYR A 118 -55.09 -0.12 -44.78
N TYR A 119 -55.96 -0.74 -45.57
CA TYR A 119 -56.50 -2.06 -45.26
C TYR A 119 -55.38 -3.11 -45.13
N ASP A 120 -54.47 -3.15 -46.10
CA ASP A 120 -53.35 -4.10 -46.12
C ASP A 120 -52.41 -3.92 -44.92
N ILE A 121 -52.03 -2.67 -44.60
CA ILE A 121 -51.15 -2.38 -43.46
C ILE A 121 -51.84 -2.69 -42.13
N ARG A 122 -53.12 -2.31 -41.96
CA ARG A 122 -53.87 -2.64 -40.73
C ARG A 122 -54.00 -4.16 -40.56
N SER A 123 -54.30 -4.89 -41.63
CA SER A 123 -54.40 -6.36 -41.60
C SER A 123 -53.08 -7.01 -41.17
N GLN A 124 -51.95 -6.53 -41.69
CA GLN A 124 -50.63 -7.02 -41.27
C GLN A 124 -50.31 -6.70 -39.80
N ILE A 125 -50.65 -5.51 -39.33
CA ILE A 125 -50.49 -5.12 -37.92
C ILE A 125 -51.33 -6.05 -37.03
N GLU A 126 -52.59 -6.30 -37.38
CA GLU A 126 -53.49 -7.16 -36.62
C GLU A 126 -52.98 -8.61 -36.57
N LYS A 127 -52.48 -9.13 -37.71
CA LYS A 127 -51.87 -10.46 -37.78
C LYS A 127 -50.64 -10.60 -36.88
N ILE A 128 -49.73 -9.62 -36.91
CA ILE A 128 -48.55 -9.67 -36.04
C ILE A 128 -48.95 -9.53 -34.57
N ARG A 129 -49.95 -8.68 -34.26
CA ARG A 129 -50.48 -8.56 -32.90
C ARG A 129 -51.12 -9.85 -32.41
N SER A 130 -51.89 -10.55 -33.25
CA SER A 130 -52.48 -11.84 -32.87
C SER A 130 -51.40 -12.90 -32.64
N GLU A 131 -50.38 -12.97 -33.50
CA GLU A 131 -49.23 -13.89 -33.32
C GLU A 131 -48.42 -13.59 -32.03
N LEU A 132 -48.31 -12.32 -31.65
CA LEU A 132 -47.67 -11.91 -30.39
C LEU A 132 -48.56 -12.17 -29.17
N SER A 133 -49.88 -11.98 -29.29
CA SER A 133 -50.88 -12.17 -28.23
C SER A 133 -51.12 -13.66 -27.90
N GLU A 134 -51.16 -14.53 -28.91
CA GLU A 134 -51.24 -15.99 -28.71
C GLU A 134 -50.03 -16.56 -27.93
N ARG A 135 -48.95 -15.78 -27.76
CA ARG A 135 -47.79 -16.13 -26.91
C ARG A 135 -47.83 -15.55 -25.49
N SER A 136 -48.79 -14.68 -25.17
CA SER A 136 -48.89 -13.99 -23.88
C SER A 136 -50.28 -14.17 -23.28
N ASP A 137 -50.45 -15.23 -22.48
CA ASP A 137 -51.62 -15.40 -21.62
C ASP A 137 -51.55 -14.38 -20.47
N LYS A 138 -52.10 -13.18 -20.71
CA LYS A 138 -52.60 -12.22 -19.72
C LYS A 138 -53.26 -11.06 -20.43
N GLY A 139 -54.57 -10.97 -20.24
CA GLY A 139 -55.39 -9.87 -20.73
C GLY A 139 -54.97 -8.55 -20.11
N ASP A 140 -54.77 -7.55 -20.96
CA ASP A 140 -55.15 -6.18 -20.66
C ASP A 140 -55.67 -5.53 -21.94
N HIS A 141 -56.93 -5.11 -21.84
CA HIS A 141 -57.72 -4.50 -22.88
C HIS A 141 -57.20 -3.07 -23.09
N VAL A 142 -56.47 -2.81 -24.17
CA VAL A 142 -56.08 -1.44 -24.55
C VAL A 142 -56.58 -1.12 -25.94
N ASN A 143 -57.76 -0.48 -25.93
CA ASN A 143 -58.30 0.50 -26.88
C ASN A 143 -58.01 0.28 -28.36
N SER A 144 -59.04 -0.25 -29.04
CA SER A 144 -59.25 -0.07 -30.48
C SER A 144 -59.42 1.43 -30.78
N PRO A 145 -58.56 2.07 -31.59
CA PRO A 145 -58.84 3.38 -32.13
C PRO A 145 -59.67 3.18 -33.40
N ALA A 146 -60.95 2.84 -33.22
CA ALA A 146 -61.96 3.08 -34.22
C ALA A 146 -62.41 4.53 -34.04
N ASP A 147 -61.89 5.46 -34.85
CA ASP A 147 -62.63 6.73 -35.05
C ASP A 147 -62.22 7.57 -36.27
N ASP A 148 -61.06 7.36 -36.90
CA ASP A 148 -60.69 8.17 -38.08
C ASP A 148 -60.82 7.40 -39.39
N GLU A 149 -62.02 6.91 -39.72
CA GLU A 149 -62.29 6.18 -40.97
C GLU A 149 -62.24 7.08 -42.23
N HIS A 150 -62.05 8.39 -42.04
CA HIS A 150 -62.09 9.39 -43.10
C HIS A 150 -60.77 10.15 -43.31
N ASP A 151 -59.76 9.96 -42.47
CA ASP A 151 -58.43 10.56 -42.68
C ASP A 151 -57.53 9.61 -43.47
N LEU A 152 -57.49 9.81 -44.79
CA LEU A 152 -56.62 9.05 -45.70
C LEU A 152 -55.30 9.77 -45.96
N SER A 153 -54.89 10.72 -45.10
CA SER A 153 -53.67 11.50 -45.30
C SER A 153 -52.41 10.64 -45.37
N THR A 154 -51.38 11.12 -46.07
CA THR A 154 -50.08 10.44 -46.17
C THR A 154 -49.37 10.33 -44.81
N ARG A 155 -49.61 11.28 -43.90
CA ARG A 155 -49.03 11.26 -42.55
C ARG A 155 -49.54 10.08 -41.74
N LYS A 156 -50.84 9.83 -41.77
CA LYS A 156 -51.46 8.72 -41.04
C LYS A 156 -51.02 7.37 -41.63
N LEU A 157 -50.86 7.26 -42.96
CA LEU A 157 -50.33 6.06 -43.61
C LEU A 157 -48.89 5.76 -43.15
N ASN A 158 -48.03 6.78 -43.14
CA ASN A 158 -46.65 6.66 -42.65
C ASN A 158 -46.60 6.25 -41.17
N SER A 159 -47.55 6.73 -40.35
CA SER A 159 -47.66 6.34 -38.94
C SER A 159 -47.97 4.85 -38.78
N TYR A 160 -48.93 4.30 -39.54
CA TYR A 160 -49.20 2.85 -39.53
C TYR A 160 -48.02 2.04 -40.08
N GLN A 161 -47.33 2.53 -41.11
CA GLN A 161 -46.15 1.85 -41.64
C GLN A 161 -44.97 1.83 -40.65
N ALA A 162 -44.80 2.90 -39.87
CA ALA A 162 -43.84 2.95 -38.76
C ALA A 162 -44.23 1.98 -37.64
N GLN A 163 -45.52 1.91 -37.29
CA GLN A 163 -46.03 0.95 -36.29
C GLN A 163 -45.81 -0.50 -36.72
N LEU A 164 -46.07 -0.83 -37.99
CA LEU A 164 -45.79 -2.15 -38.55
C LEU A 164 -44.30 -2.50 -38.47
N SER A 165 -43.41 -1.56 -38.82
CA SER A 165 -41.96 -1.77 -38.76
C SER A 165 -41.47 -2.01 -37.32
N ALA A 166 -42.02 -1.29 -36.34
CA ALA A 166 -41.71 -1.50 -34.94
C ALA A 166 -42.14 -2.89 -34.45
N LEU A 167 -43.37 -3.30 -34.77
CA LEU A 167 -43.90 -4.62 -34.41
C LEU A 167 -43.11 -5.77 -35.06
N GLN A 168 -42.65 -5.60 -36.30
CA GLN A 168 -41.77 -6.57 -36.97
C GLN A 168 -40.40 -6.69 -36.27
N LYS A 169 -39.84 -5.58 -35.80
CA LYS A 169 -38.59 -5.58 -35.03
C LYS A 169 -38.75 -6.33 -33.70
N ASP A 170 -39.86 -6.10 -33.00
CA ASP A 170 -40.16 -6.78 -31.74
C ASP A 170 -40.36 -8.29 -31.95
N LYS A 171 -41.06 -8.69 -33.01
CA LYS A 171 -41.19 -10.11 -33.42
C LYS A 171 -39.81 -10.77 -33.61
N ASN A 172 -38.90 -10.13 -34.34
CA ASN A 172 -37.57 -10.68 -34.60
C ASN A 172 -36.69 -10.76 -33.32
N GLY A 173 -36.81 -9.78 -32.42
CA GLY A 173 -36.10 -9.79 -31.14
C GLY A 173 -36.59 -10.91 -30.19
N VAL A 174 -37.89 -11.20 -30.20
CA VAL A 174 -38.47 -12.31 -29.42
C VAL A 174 -38.11 -13.67 -30.01
N GLU A 175 -38.00 -13.81 -31.34
CA GLU A 175 -37.55 -15.06 -31.96
C GLU A 175 -36.06 -15.35 -31.69
N GLN A 176 -35.18 -14.34 -31.75
CA GLN A 176 -33.75 -14.53 -31.50
C GLN A 176 -33.42 -14.88 -30.04
N SER A 177 -34.22 -14.41 -29.07
CA SER A 177 -34.01 -14.67 -27.64
C SER A 177 -34.57 -16.02 -27.16
N ARG A 178 -35.34 -16.76 -27.99
CA ARG A 178 -36.03 -18.01 -27.60
C ARG A 178 -35.80 -19.21 -28.50
N ASN A 179 -35.03 -19.10 -29.57
CA ASN A 179 -34.74 -20.26 -30.41
C ASN A 179 -33.68 -21.15 -29.75
N ILE A 180 -34.10 -22.37 -29.37
CA ILE A 180 -33.24 -23.50 -28.98
C ILE A 180 -32.48 -23.95 -30.25
N SER A 181 -31.54 -23.14 -30.72
CA SER A 181 -30.63 -23.49 -31.81
C SER A 181 -29.60 -24.50 -31.28
N ASN A 182 -29.14 -25.42 -32.13
CA ASN A 182 -28.03 -26.32 -31.79
C ASN A 182 -26.80 -25.54 -31.31
N GLY A 183 -26.54 -24.33 -31.84
CA GLY A 183 -25.46 -23.47 -31.35
C GLY A 183 -25.67 -22.95 -29.91
N THR A 184 -26.92 -22.69 -29.52
CA THR A 184 -27.26 -22.32 -28.13
C THR A 184 -27.10 -23.51 -27.19
N LEU A 185 -27.50 -24.71 -27.61
CA LEU A 185 -27.32 -25.94 -26.84
C LEU A 185 -25.85 -26.33 -26.72
N GLU A 186 -25.06 -26.20 -27.79
CA GLU A 186 -23.62 -26.44 -27.79
C GLU A 186 -22.89 -25.40 -26.92
N GLY A 187 -23.29 -24.13 -26.99
CA GLY A 187 -22.82 -23.09 -26.08
C GLY A 187 -23.12 -23.41 -24.61
N LEU A 188 -24.34 -23.87 -24.28
CA LEU A 188 -24.69 -24.31 -22.94
C LEU A 188 -23.93 -25.57 -22.50
N ALA A 189 -23.72 -26.54 -23.40
CA ALA A 189 -22.92 -27.73 -23.11
C ALA A 189 -21.45 -27.37 -22.83
N SER A 190 -20.91 -26.41 -23.58
CA SER A 190 -19.58 -25.85 -23.37
C SER A 190 -19.47 -25.12 -22.03
N THR A 191 -20.44 -24.25 -21.68
CA THR A 191 -20.43 -23.57 -20.37
C THR A 191 -20.60 -24.55 -19.21
N ILE A 192 -21.43 -25.57 -19.32
CA ILE A 192 -21.54 -26.65 -18.31
C ILE A 192 -20.21 -27.39 -18.17
N SER A 193 -19.53 -27.69 -19.26
CA SER A 193 -18.22 -28.36 -19.25
C SER A 193 -17.16 -27.49 -18.56
N ASN A 194 -17.14 -26.20 -18.87
CA ASN A 194 -16.25 -25.22 -18.23
C ASN A 194 -16.54 -25.09 -16.72
N LEU A 195 -17.81 -25.03 -16.32
CA LEU A 195 -18.20 -24.97 -14.90
C LEU A 195 -17.83 -26.25 -14.15
N LYS A 196 -17.91 -27.43 -14.79
CA LYS A 196 -17.44 -28.69 -14.21
C LYS A 196 -15.93 -28.70 -14.03
N ALA A 197 -15.17 -28.22 -15.02
CA ALA A 197 -13.72 -28.11 -14.94
C ALA A 197 -13.28 -27.12 -13.83
N GLU A 198 -13.94 -25.96 -13.75
CA GLU A 198 -13.70 -24.96 -12.71
C GLU A 198 -14.02 -25.51 -11.32
N ARG A 199 -15.14 -26.23 -11.16
CA ARG A 199 -15.49 -26.89 -9.90
C ARG A 199 -14.41 -27.87 -9.46
N LYS A 200 -13.91 -28.71 -10.38
CA LYS A 200 -12.84 -29.66 -10.10
C LYS A 200 -11.54 -28.95 -9.70
N SER A 201 -11.13 -27.94 -10.47
CA SER A 201 -9.97 -27.10 -10.18
C SER A 201 -10.02 -26.50 -8.77
N ARG A 202 -11.18 -25.95 -8.37
CA ARG A 202 -11.38 -25.42 -7.02
C ARG A 202 -11.28 -26.48 -5.94
N ILE A 203 -11.81 -27.68 -6.17
CA ILE A 203 -11.71 -28.80 -5.21
C ILE A 203 -10.26 -29.22 -5.02
N ASP A 204 -9.49 -29.35 -6.11
CA ASP A 204 -8.08 -29.73 -6.06
C ASP A 204 -7.25 -28.66 -5.32
N LYS A 205 -7.44 -27.39 -5.67
CA LYS A 205 -6.80 -26.26 -4.98
C LYS A 205 -7.15 -26.20 -3.49
N MET A 206 -8.42 -26.45 -3.15
CA MET A 206 -8.89 -26.48 -1.77
C MET A 206 -8.26 -27.64 -0.97
N ARG A 207 -8.00 -28.78 -1.62
CA ARG A 207 -7.32 -29.93 -1.02
C ARG A 207 -5.84 -29.65 -0.74
N GLU A 208 -5.12 -29.11 -1.72
CA GLU A 208 -3.70 -28.77 -1.59
C GLU A 208 -3.44 -27.71 -0.50
N THR A 209 -4.28 -26.67 -0.48
CA THR A 209 -4.22 -25.62 0.56
C THR A 209 -4.55 -26.17 1.94
N MET A 210 -5.55 -27.05 2.07
CA MET A 210 -5.87 -27.69 3.34
C MET A 210 -4.74 -28.63 3.81
N GLU A 211 -4.11 -29.38 2.92
CA GLU A 211 -2.96 -30.23 3.26
C GLU A 211 -1.79 -29.40 3.81
N SER A 212 -1.49 -28.28 3.15
CA SER A 212 -0.50 -27.31 3.60
C SER A 212 -0.85 -26.74 4.97
N LEU A 213 -2.13 -26.40 5.19
CA LEU A 213 -2.63 -25.86 6.44
C LEU A 213 -2.56 -26.89 7.59
N CYS A 214 -2.89 -28.15 7.33
CA CYS A 214 -2.76 -29.25 8.29
C CYS A 214 -1.30 -29.46 8.70
N HIS A 215 -0.38 -29.40 7.73
CA HIS A 215 1.05 -29.49 7.99
C HIS A 215 1.53 -28.32 8.87
N LEU A 216 1.13 -27.08 8.54
CA LEU A 216 1.49 -25.89 9.31
C LEU A 216 0.91 -25.90 10.73
N TRP A 217 -0.34 -26.32 10.91
CA TRP A 217 -0.93 -26.45 12.24
C TRP A 217 -0.21 -27.48 13.11
N LYS A 218 0.21 -28.60 12.51
CA LYS A 218 1.02 -29.61 13.22
C LYS A 218 2.40 -29.07 13.59
N LEU A 219 3.00 -28.25 12.73
CA LEU A 219 4.33 -27.67 12.97
C LEU A 219 4.29 -26.53 14.00
N MET A 220 3.24 -25.72 13.98
CA MET A 220 3.09 -24.53 14.82
C MET A 220 2.41 -24.81 16.17
N ASP A 221 1.98 -26.05 16.41
CA ASP A 221 1.14 -26.44 17.55
C ASP A 221 -0.08 -25.53 17.70
N SER A 222 -0.75 -25.23 16.59
CA SER A 222 -1.91 -24.32 16.55
C SER A 222 -3.07 -24.84 17.40
N SER A 223 -3.78 -23.89 18.02
CA SER A 223 -4.89 -24.15 18.94
C SER A 223 -6.08 -24.80 18.23
N GLU A 224 -6.91 -25.53 18.99
CA GLU A 224 -8.13 -26.14 18.43
C GLU A 224 -9.15 -25.08 17.99
N GLU A 225 -9.13 -23.89 18.59
CA GLU A 225 -9.96 -22.75 18.20
C GLU A 225 -9.63 -22.23 16.79
N GLU A 226 -8.35 -22.20 16.41
CA GLU A 226 -7.90 -21.82 15.06
C GLU A 226 -8.32 -22.88 14.03
N LYS A 227 -8.17 -24.16 14.38
CA LYS A 227 -8.61 -25.29 13.54
C LYS A 227 -10.13 -25.35 13.36
N ARG A 228 -10.89 -24.97 14.39
CA ARG A 228 -12.36 -24.95 14.38
C ARG A 228 -12.96 -24.06 13.29
N GLN A 229 -12.26 -22.99 12.92
CA GLN A 229 -12.73 -22.06 11.88
C GLN A 229 -12.81 -22.72 10.49
N PHE A 230 -12.07 -23.80 10.29
CA PHE A 230 -12.03 -24.56 9.04
C PHE A 230 -12.69 -25.94 9.16
N SER A 231 -13.32 -26.29 10.29
CA SER A 231 -13.96 -27.61 10.50
C SER A 231 -14.99 -27.97 9.42
N LYS A 232 -15.74 -26.99 8.91
CA LYS A 232 -16.69 -27.19 7.80
C LYS A 232 -15.95 -27.63 6.53
N VAL A 233 -14.81 -27.01 6.21
CA VAL A 233 -13.99 -27.36 5.05
C VAL A 233 -13.31 -28.72 5.24
N ILE A 234 -12.79 -29.00 6.43
CA ILE A 234 -12.20 -30.30 6.80
C ILE A 234 -13.21 -31.44 6.59
N SER A 235 -14.46 -31.26 7.04
CA SER A 235 -15.51 -32.29 6.91
C SER A 235 -15.89 -32.60 5.46
N ILE A 236 -15.76 -31.62 4.57
CA ILE A 236 -16.13 -31.73 3.16
C ILE A 236 -14.99 -32.32 2.33
N LEU A 237 -13.73 -32.09 2.73
CA LEU A 237 -12.55 -32.64 2.07
C LEU A 237 -12.47 -34.18 2.11
N ILE A 238 -13.02 -34.78 3.17
CA ILE A 238 -13.10 -36.23 3.39
C ILE A 238 -14.17 -36.88 2.48
N SER A 239 -15.09 -36.08 1.94
CA SER A 239 -16.16 -36.56 1.07
C SER A 239 -15.71 -36.71 -0.40
N PRO A 240 -16.26 -37.68 -1.16
CA PRO A 240 -16.02 -37.80 -2.60
C PRO A 240 -16.56 -36.59 -3.38
N GLU A 241 -16.01 -36.33 -4.57
CA GLU A 241 -16.25 -35.15 -5.41
C GLU A 241 -17.75 -34.93 -5.73
N GLU A 242 -18.48 -36.05 -5.88
CA GLU A 242 -19.92 -36.07 -6.15
C GLU A 242 -20.78 -35.64 -4.94
N GLY A 243 -20.24 -35.73 -3.72
CA GLY A 243 -20.95 -35.43 -2.47
C GLY A 243 -20.99 -33.93 -2.10
N ILE A 244 -20.16 -33.09 -2.73
CA ILE A 244 -20.03 -31.67 -2.37
C ILE A 244 -21.19 -30.85 -2.96
N THR A 245 -22.33 -30.86 -2.28
CA THR A 245 -23.57 -30.16 -2.70
C THR A 245 -23.88 -28.91 -1.89
N SER A 246 -23.15 -28.65 -0.79
CA SER A 246 -23.36 -27.48 0.06
C SER A 246 -22.94 -26.18 -0.64
N ALA A 247 -23.88 -25.26 -0.81
CA ALA A 247 -23.63 -23.93 -1.39
C ALA A 247 -22.60 -23.14 -0.56
N GLY A 248 -21.69 -22.44 -1.24
CA GLY A 248 -20.74 -21.50 -0.63
C GLY A 248 -19.41 -22.10 -0.16
N VAL A 249 -19.23 -23.41 -0.13
CA VAL A 249 -17.98 -24.03 0.37
C VAL A 249 -16.84 -23.97 -0.66
N LEU A 250 -17.16 -24.14 -1.94
CA LEU A 250 -16.23 -23.89 -3.06
C LEU A 250 -16.26 -22.43 -3.52
N SER A 251 -16.71 -21.52 -2.65
CA SER A 251 -16.67 -20.09 -2.96
C SER A 251 -15.22 -19.64 -3.03
N GLN A 252 -14.97 -18.69 -3.92
CA GLN A 252 -13.68 -18.06 -4.07
C GLN A 252 -13.21 -17.44 -2.74
N GLU A 253 -14.13 -16.82 -1.99
CA GLU A 253 -13.89 -16.26 -0.65
C GLU A 253 -13.35 -17.30 0.35
N THR A 254 -13.88 -18.54 0.32
CA THR A 254 -13.40 -19.59 1.25
C THR A 254 -12.00 -20.04 0.91
N ILE A 255 -11.67 -20.15 -0.38
CA ILE A 255 -10.31 -20.48 -0.85
C ILE A 255 -9.34 -19.37 -0.46
N GLU A 256 -9.68 -18.11 -0.74
CA GLU A 256 -8.88 -16.95 -0.37
C GLU A 256 -8.63 -16.87 1.14
N LYS A 257 -9.65 -17.16 1.95
CA LYS A 257 -9.50 -17.20 3.41
C LYS A 257 -8.51 -18.27 3.88
N MET A 258 -8.51 -19.45 3.24
CA MET A 258 -7.55 -20.49 3.57
C MET A 258 -6.13 -20.15 3.10
N GLU A 259 -5.99 -19.60 1.90
CA GLU A 259 -4.70 -19.15 1.36
C GLU A 259 -4.09 -18.07 2.26
N ALA A 260 -4.90 -17.10 2.70
CA ALA A 260 -4.49 -16.06 3.63
C ALA A 260 -4.06 -16.64 5.00
N GLU A 261 -4.72 -17.69 5.49
CA GLU A 261 -4.31 -18.34 6.74
C GLU A 261 -3.01 -19.14 6.57
N VAL A 262 -2.81 -19.80 5.42
CA VAL A 262 -1.53 -20.43 5.09
C VAL A 262 -0.42 -19.38 5.06
N GLU A 263 -0.63 -18.26 4.38
CA GLU A 263 0.33 -17.15 4.34
C GLU A 263 0.65 -16.63 5.74
N ARG A 264 -0.37 -16.32 6.54
CA ARG A 264 -0.22 -15.86 7.93
C ARG A 264 0.57 -16.86 8.78
N LEU A 265 0.29 -18.15 8.67
CA LEU A 265 1.02 -19.19 9.42
C LEU A 265 2.45 -19.37 8.92
N THR A 266 2.70 -19.24 7.61
CA THR A 266 4.06 -19.28 7.07
C THR A 266 4.88 -18.09 7.57
N GLU A 267 4.30 -16.89 7.62
CA GLU A 267 4.95 -15.71 8.19
C GLU A 267 5.20 -15.86 9.70
N LEU A 268 4.23 -16.42 10.43
CA LEU A 268 4.43 -16.70 11.85
C LEU A 268 5.55 -17.73 12.07
N LYS A 269 5.65 -18.75 11.22
CA LYS A 269 6.73 -19.74 11.23
C LYS A 269 8.08 -19.07 10.98
N THR A 270 8.20 -18.19 9.98
CA THR A 270 9.47 -17.50 9.68
C THR A 270 9.87 -16.56 10.82
N ASN A 271 8.93 -15.83 11.41
CA ASN A 271 9.18 -14.96 12.56
C ASN A 271 9.62 -15.73 13.80
N ARG A 272 8.96 -16.86 14.11
CA ARG A 272 9.37 -17.73 15.22
C ARG A 272 10.75 -18.34 14.99
N LEU A 273 11.06 -18.70 13.75
CA LEU A 273 12.38 -19.17 13.38
C LEU A 273 13.45 -18.08 13.58
N LYS A 274 13.22 -16.84 13.12
CA LYS A 274 14.12 -15.70 13.37
C LYS A 274 14.37 -15.49 14.85
N GLU A 275 13.32 -15.59 15.68
CA GLU A 275 13.44 -15.50 17.14
C GLU A 275 14.34 -16.60 17.71
N ILE A 276 14.17 -17.86 17.29
CA ILE A 276 15.02 -18.96 17.75
C ILE A 276 16.47 -18.75 17.31
N VAL A 277 16.70 -18.39 16.06
CA VAL A 277 18.03 -18.12 15.48
C VAL A 277 18.74 -17.01 16.24
N THR A 278 18.07 -15.87 16.43
CA THR A 278 18.61 -14.72 17.18
C THR A 278 18.90 -15.08 18.64
N LYS A 279 18.02 -15.84 19.31
CA LYS A 279 18.26 -16.31 20.68
C LYS A 279 19.48 -17.23 20.78
N ARG A 280 19.62 -18.20 19.87
CA ARG A 280 20.80 -19.08 19.84
C ARG A 280 22.07 -18.31 19.49
N ARG A 281 21.99 -17.34 18.57
CA ARG A 281 23.12 -16.46 18.25
C ARG A 281 23.55 -15.61 19.44
N ALA A 282 22.60 -15.07 20.21
CA ALA A 282 22.88 -14.34 21.44
C ALA A 282 23.55 -15.23 22.50
N GLU A 283 23.13 -16.50 22.64
CA GLU A 283 23.83 -17.48 23.50
C GLU A 283 25.30 -17.65 23.05
N LEU A 284 25.53 -17.81 21.74
CA LEU A 284 26.89 -17.91 21.19
C LEU A 284 27.71 -16.65 21.52
N GLU A 285 27.15 -15.46 21.33
CA GLU A 285 27.84 -14.19 21.63
C GLU A 285 28.17 -14.03 23.10
N ASP A 286 27.27 -14.42 24.01
CA ASP A 286 27.54 -14.37 25.45
C ASP A 286 28.68 -15.32 25.83
N ILE A 287 28.67 -16.55 25.30
CA ILE A 287 29.76 -17.51 25.53
C ILE A 287 31.09 -16.97 24.99
N CYS A 288 31.09 -16.45 23.76
CA CYS A 288 32.28 -15.87 23.14
C CYS A 288 32.79 -14.66 23.92
N LYS A 289 31.90 -13.75 24.35
CA LYS A 289 32.24 -12.58 25.18
C LYS A 289 32.83 -12.97 26.52
N ASN A 290 32.27 -13.98 27.19
CA ASN A 290 32.76 -14.47 28.48
C ASN A 290 34.09 -15.22 28.35
N ALA A 291 34.36 -15.83 27.19
CA ALA A 291 35.61 -16.55 26.90
C ALA A 291 36.66 -15.70 26.15
N HIS A 292 36.36 -14.42 25.87
CA HIS A 292 37.17 -13.50 25.07
C HIS A 292 37.57 -14.07 23.70
N ILE A 293 36.59 -14.71 23.03
CA ILE A 293 36.69 -15.27 21.68
C ILE A 293 35.98 -14.32 20.71
N GLN A 294 36.54 -14.12 19.51
CA GLN A 294 35.84 -13.39 18.46
C GLN A 294 34.74 -14.27 17.86
N PRO A 295 33.46 -13.85 17.92
CA PRO A 295 32.37 -14.60 17.32
C PRO A 295 32.44 -14.55 15.78
N ASP A 296 31.95 -15.59 15.12
CA ASP A 296 31.98 -15.65 13.66
C ASP A 296 31.07 -14.58 13.03
N LEU A 297 31.66 -13.73 12.19
CA LEU A 297 30.98 -12.65 11.49
C LEU A 297 30.01 -13.16 10.42
N SER A 298 30.25 -14.37 9.89
CA SER A 298 29.40 -15.00 8.87
C SER A 298 28.00 -15.35 9.41
N THR A 299 27.82 -15.34 10.72
CA THR A 299 26.55 -15.68 11.39
C THR A 299 25.96 -14.47 12.11
N ALA A 300 26.34 -13.26 11.69
CA ALA A 300 25.78 -12.02 12.22
C ALA A 300 24.24 -11.99 12.06
N PRO A 301 23.51 -11.32 12.98
CA PRO A 301 22.05 -11.27 12.93
C PRO A 301 21.52 -10.65 11.64
N GLU A 302 22.17 -9.63 11.07
CA GLU A 302 21.73 -9.05 9.80
C GLU A 302 21.88 -10.03 8.63
N GLN A 303 22.98 -10.80 8.61
CA GLN A 303 23.24 -11.79 7.56
C GLN A 303 22.31 -13.00 7.67
N THR A 304 22.12 -13.51 8.88
CA THR A 304 21.24 -14.67 9.12
C THR A 304 19.76 -14.35 8.87
N ASN A 305 19.29 -13.16 9.22
CA ASN A 305 17.93 -12.73 8.90
C ASN A 305 17.73 -12.57 7.39
N ALA A 306 18.70 -11.97 6.68
CA ALA A 306 18.63 -11.83 5.22
C ALA A 306 18.58 -13.19 4.51
N LEU A 307 19.31 -14.20 5.01
CA LEU A 307 19.31 -15.56 4.47
C LEU A 307 17.98 -16.30 4.70
N ILE A 308 17.31 -16.03 5.83
CA ILE A 308 15.97 -16.56 6.13
C ILE A 308 14.94 -15.93 5.19
N ASP A 309 15.03 -14.62 4.97
CA ASP A 309 14.08 -13.88 4.11
C ASP A 309 14.26 -14.18 2.63
N SER A 310 15.50 -14.46 2.19
CA SER A 310 15.77 -14.84 0.80
C SER A 310 15.41 -16.29 0.48
N GLY A 311 15.00 -17.09 1.48
CA GLY A 311 14.66 -18.50 1.34
C GLY A 311 15.78 -19.36 0.76
N THR A 312 17.02 -18.87 0.78
CA THR A 312 18.16 -19.46 0.06
C THR A 312 18.80 -20.62 0.82
N ILE A 313 18.62 -20.67 2.15
CA ILE A 313 19.20 -21.68 3.02
C ILE A 313 18.09 -22.33 3.84
N ASP A 314 18.16 -23.65 4.00
CA ASP A 314 17.25 -24.38 4.88
C ASP A 314 17.44 -23.88 6.33
N PRO A 315 16.37 -23.41 6.99
CA PRO A 315 16.41 -22.98 8.39
C PRO A 315 17.02 -23.98 9.37
N SER A 316 16.83 -25.27 9.13
CA SER A 316 17.33 -26.33 10.02
C SER A 316 18.85 -26.43 9.92
N GLU A 317 19.42 -26.28 8.72
CA GLU A 317 20.86 -26.24 8.48
C GLU A 317 21.50 -25.01 9.12
N LEU A 318 20.88 -23.84 9.01
CA LEU A 318 21.36 -22.61 9.64
C LEU A 318 21.40 -22.74 11.17
N LEU A 319 20.34 -23.27 11.78
CA LEU A 319 20.29 -23.53 13.21
C LEU A 319 21.36 -24.56 13.63
N ALA A 320 21.52 -25.65 12.88
CA ALA A 320 22.54 -26.66 13.16
C ALA A 320 23.96 -26.09 13.08
N ASN A 321 24.21 -25.16 12.15
CA ASN A 321 25.49 -24.44 12.08
C ASN A 321 25.73 -23.58 13.34
N ILE A 322 24.73 -22.79 13.76
CA ILE A 322 24.82 -21.99 15.01
C ILE A 322 25.05 -22.89 16.22
N GLU A 323 24.32 -24.02 16.32
CA GLU A 323 24.50 -24.98 17.40
C GLU A 323 25.90 -25.61 17.42
N SER A 324 26.44 -25.95 16.25
CA SER A 324 27.83 -26.42 16.10
C SER A 324 28.84 -25.36 16.56
N GLN A 325 28.62 -24.09 16.21
CA GLN A 325 29.45 -22.98 16.68
C GLN A 325 29.36 -22.81 18.21
N ILE A 326 28.16 -22.91 18.80
CA ILE A 326 27.97 -22.88 20.25
C ILE A 326 28.77 -24.01 20.92
N LEU A 327 28.71 -25.23 20.39
CA LEU A 327 29.46 -26.36 20.94
C LEU A 327 30.96 -26.11 20.89
N LYS A 328 31.48 -25.65 19.74
CA LYS A 328 32.90 -25.29 19.59
C LYS A 328 33.32 -24.17 20.55
N ALA A 329 32.48 -23.14 20.70
CA ALA A 329 32.73 -22.03 21.62
C ALA A 329 32.71 -22.47 23.09
N LYS A 330 31.80 -23.38 23.47
CA LYS A 330 31.76 -23.97 24.82
C LYS A 330 33.00 -24.81 25.12
N GLU A 331 33.41 -25.66 24.18
CA GLU A 331 34.63 -26.46 24.31
C GLU A 331 35.87 -25.56 24.44
N GLU A 332 35.96 -24.51 23.61
CA GLU A 332 37.05 -23.56 23.69
C GLU A 332 37.04 -22.79 25.01
N SER A 333 35.88 -22.30 25.47
CA SER A 333 35.72 -21.66 26.77
C SER A 333 36.22 -22.54 27.93
N LEU A 334 35.84 -23.83 27.93
CA LEU A 334 36.32 -24.79 28.93
C LEU A 334 37.84 -24.96 28.88
N SER A 335 38.42 -25.06 27.69
CA SER A 335 39.87 -25.18 27.52
C SER A 335 40.64 -23.94 28.00
N ARG A 336 40.02 -22.74 27.87
CA ARG A 336 40.62 -21.46 28.24
C ARG A 336 40.47 -21.17 29.73
N LYS A 337 39.61 -21.90 30.44
CA LYS A 337 39.23 -21.64 31.84
C LYS A 337 40.41 -21.42 32.79
N ASP A 338 41.41 -22.30 32.77
CA ASP A 338 42.58 -22.18 33.66
C ASP A 338 43.43 -20.93 33.34
N ILE A 339 43.53 -20.54 32.07
CA ILE A 339 44.22 -19.29 31.66
C ILE A 339 43.38 -18.09 32.09
N MET A 340 42.07 -18.10 31.84
CA MET A 340 41.14 -17.04 32.24
C MET A 340 41.13 -16.80 33.76
N ASP A 341 41.13 -17.86 34.57
CA ASP A 341 41.21 -17.77 36.03
C ASP A 341 42.52 -17.12 36.49
N ARG A 342 43.63 -17.36 35.77
CA ARG A 342 44.93 -16.73 36.03
C ARG A 342 44.96 -15.27 35.60
N ILE A 343 44.38 -14.94 34.44
CA ILE A 343 44.20 -13.56 33.98
C ILE A 343 43.41 -12.78 35.04
N ASN A 344 42.27 -13.29 35.49
CA ASN A 344 41.43 -12.64 36.51
C ASN A 344 42.19 -12.38 37.82
N LYS A 345 42.99 -13.36 38.27
CA LYS A 345 43.85 -13.20 39.46
C LYS A 345 44.93 -12.14 39.25
N TRP A 346 45.54 -12.11 38.07
CA TRP A 346 46.56 -11.13 37.71
C TRP A 346 45.98 -9.71 37.61
N ILE A 347 44.85 -9.52 36.92
CA ILE A 347 44.13 -8.23 36.86
C ILE A 347 43.80 -7.73 38.27
N ALA A 348 43.25 -8.60 39.13
CA ALA A 348 42.94 -8.23 40.52
C ALA A 348 44.19 -7.79 41.32
N ALA A 349 45.35 -8.39 41.04
CA ALA A 349 46.62 -7.97 41.64
C ALA A 349 47.08 -6.61 41.09
N CYS A 350 46.92 -6.36 39.80
CA CYS A 350 47.20 -5.06 39.17
C CYS A 350 46.28 -3.95 39.68
N ASP A 351 44.99 -4.23 39.89
CA ASP A 351 44.05 -3.27 40.49
C ASP A 351 44.44 -2.92 41.93
N GLU A 352 44.88 -3.92 42.72
CA GLU A 352 45.36 -3.68 44.08
C GLU A 352 46.70 -2.91 44.10
N GLU A 353 47.56 -3.09 43.08
CA GLU A 353 48.75 -2.26 42.87
C GLU A 353 48.39 -0.80 42.59
N ALA A 354 47.44 -0.56 41.67
CA ALA A 354 46.97 0.77 41.33
C ALA A 354 46.39 1.48 42.55
N TRP A 355 45.56 0.77 43.34
CA TRP A 355 45.03 1.27 44.61
C TRP A 355 46.14 1.60 45.61
N LEU A 356 47.17 0.75 45.72
CA LEU A 356 48.31 1.01 46.61
C LEU A 356 49.09 2.25 46.17
N GLU A 357 49.26 2.47 44.87
CA GLU A 357 49.94 3.66 44.34
C GLU A 357 49.16 4.94 44.68
N GLU A 358 47.84 4.94 44.48
CA GLU A 358 46.95 6.04 44.87
C GLU A 358 47.03 6.29 46.39
N TYR A 359 46.97 5.24 47.19
CA TYR A 359 47.12 5.31 48.63
C TYR A 359 48.51 5.83 49.07
N ASN A 360 49.57 5.55 48.31
CA ASN A 360 50.91 6.08 48.59
C ASN A 360 51.04 7.57 48.27
N GLN A 361 50.23 8.10 47.36
CA GLN A 361 50.21 9.53 46.98
C GLN A 361 49.36 10.40 47.92
N ASP A 362 48.47 9.79 48.71
CA ASP A 362 47.62 10.52 49.66
C ASP A 362 48.42 11.11 50.84
N SER A 363 48.56 12.44 50.87
CA SER A 363 49.17 13.19 51.97
C SER A 363 48.47 13.00 53.32
N LYS A 364 47.17 12.65 53.33
CA LYS A 364 46.37 12.43 54.54
C LYS A 364 46.38 10.97 55.02
N ARG A 365 47.18 10.11 54.39
CA ARG A 365 47.30 8.67 54.67
C ARG A 365 47.46 8.30 56.15
N TYR A 366 48.24 9.09 56.89
CA TYR A 366 48.55 8.84 58.31
C TYR A 366 47.69 9.69 59.25
N SER A 367 46.64 10.35 58.75
CA SER A 367 45.70 11.04 59.61
C SER A 367 45.05 10.05 60.58
N SER A 368 44.91 10.44 61.86
CA SER A 368 44.43 9.60 62.97
C SER A 368 42.92 9.28 62.90
N GLY A 369 42.37 9.11 61.70
CA GLY A 369 40.97 8.78 61.45
C GLY A 369 40.61 7.32 61.75
N ARG A 370 39.33 7.10 62.09
CA ARG A 370 38.76 5.76 62.31
C ARG A 370 38.87 4.95 61.02
N GLY A 371 39.75 3.95 60.99
CA GLY A 371 39.98 3.07 59.82
C GLY A 371 41.40 3.12 59.22
N ALA A 372 42.26 4.04 59.65
CA ALA A 372 43.64 4.16 59.16
C ALA A 372 44.46 2.86 59.31
N HIS A 373 44.31 2.16 60.44
CA HIS A 373 44.97 0.86 60.68
C HIS A 373 44.50 -0.26 59.72
N VAL A 374 43.24 -0.22 59.27
CA VAL A 374 42.70 -1.21 58.31
C VAL A 374 43.28 -0.95 56.92
N ASN A 375 43.34 0.31 56.50
CA ASN A 375 43.96 0.69 55.23
C ASN A 375 45.47 0.43 55.23
N LEU A 376 46.16 0.65 56.34
CA LEU A 376 47.58 0.30 56.49
C LEU A 376 47.79 -1.22 56.37
N ARG A 377 46.93 -2.03 57.01
CA ARG A 377 46.97 -3.50 56.89
C ARG A 377 46.66 -3.97 55.46
N ARG A 378 45.72 -3.31 54.76
CA ARG A 378 45.44 -3.58 53.34
C ARG A 378 46.64 -3.22 52.46
N ALA A 379 47.26 -2.06 52.68
CA ALA A 379 48.44 -1.63 51.95
C ALA A 379 49.63 -2.58 52.12
N GLU A 380 49.83 -3.14 53.32
CA GLU A 380 50.89 -4.12 53.52
C GLU A 380 50.59 -5.44 52.79
N LYS A 381 49.34 -5.89 52.79
CA LYS A 381 48.91 -7.04 51.97
C LYS A 381 49.07 -6.77 50.48
N ALA A 382 48.73 -5.56 50.02
CA ALA A 382 48.90 -5.11 48.65
C ALA A 382 50.37 -5.14 48.23
N ARG A 383 51.30 -4.66 49.06
CA ARG A 383 52.75 -4.73 48.78
C ARG A 383 53.25 -6.15 48.57
N ILE A 384 52.82 -7.09 49.43
CA ILE A 384 53.16 -8.51 49.28
C ILE A 384 52.56 -9.10 48.01
N LEU A 385 51.40 -8.62 47.57
CA LEU A 385 50.79 -9.05 46.32
C LEU A 385 51.54 -8.48 45.11
N VAL A 386 51.92 -7.20 45.15
CA VAL A 386 52.70 -6.52 44.10
C VAL A 386 54.03 -7.22 43.84
N THR A 387 54.74 -7.64 44.88
CA THR A 387 56.00 -8.39 44.71
C THR A 387 55.81 -9.76 44.04
N LYS A 388 54.59 -10.31 44.04
CA LYS A 388 54.24 -11.57 43.39
C LYS A 388 53.74 -11.40 41.94
N ILE A 389 53.42 -10.18 41.51
CA ILE A 389 52.90 -9.90 40.15
C ILE A 389 53.84 -10.46 39.05
N PRO A 390 55.18 -10.28 39.10
CA PRO A 390 56.06 -10.83 38.06
C PRO A 390 55.96 -12.35 37.94
N ALA A 391 55.95 -13.07 39.08
CA ALA A 391 55.84 -14.53 39.08
C ALA A 391 54.46 -15.01 38.57
N MET A 392 53.38 -14.27 38.87
CA MET A 392 52.05 -14.56 38.34
C MET A 392 52.01 -14.37 36.81
N MET A 393 52.64 -13.33 36.30
CA MET A 393 52.75 -13.04 34.87
C MET A 393 53.60 -14.08 34.14
N ASP A 394 54.77 -14.45 34.65
CA ASP A 394 55.61 -15.51 34.06
C ASP A 394 54.87 -16.85 34.01
N ASN A 395 54.12 -17.17 35.07
CA ASN A 395 53.28 -18.35 35.11
C ASN A 395 52.15 -18.30 34.07
N LEU A 396 51.53 -17.13 33.86
CA LEU A 396 50.49 -16.92 32.85
C LEU A 396 51.05 -17.06 31.43
N ILE A 397 52.22 -16.47 31.14
CA ILE A 397 52.92 -16.60 29.86
C ILE A 397 53.22 -18.07 29.56
N ASN A 398 53.86 -18.78 30.50
CA ASN A 398 54.19 -20.20 30.33
C ASN A 398 52.96 -21.08 30.12
N ARG A 399 51.87 -20.81 30.85
CA ARG A 399 50.63 -21.58 30.70
C ARG A 399 49.94 -21.29 29.36
N THR A 400 50.00 -20.05 28.90
CA THR A 400 49.49 -19.64 27.59
C THR A 400 50.26 -20.34 26.47
N PHE A 401 51.60 -20.33 26.51
CA PHE A 401 52.43 -21.07 25.55
C PHE A 401 52.13 -22.57 25.54
N ALA A 402 51.98 -23.19 26.72
CA ALA A 402 51.63 -24.61 26.80
C ALA A 402 50.28 -24.92 26.12
N TRP A 403 49.30 -24.01 26.23
CA TRP A 403 48.02 -24.12 25.55
C TRP A 403 48.14 -23.88 24.04
N GLU A 404 48.90 -22.87 23.61
CA GLU A 404 49.15 -22.59 22.19
C GLU A 404 49.80 -23.78 21.49
N ASN A 405 50.81 -24.38 22.12
CA ASN A 405 51.51 -25.56 21.60
C ASN A 405 50.60 -26.79 21.55
N ALA A 406 49.76 -27.00 22.56
CA ALA A 406 48.84 -28.15 22.59
C ALA A 406 47.74 -28.07 21.52
N ARG A 407 47.31 -26.85 21.15
CA ARG A 407 46.22 -26.63 20.18
C ARG A 407 46.70 -26.19 18.80
N ASN A 408 48.02 -25.99 18.64
CA ASN A 408 48.65 -25.48 17.43
C ASN A 408 48.01 -24.18 16.89
N LYS A 409 47.61 -23.29 17.80
CA LYS A 409 46.99 -21.99 17.45
C LYS A 409 47.33 -20.92 18.49
N PRO A 410 47.46 -19.64 18.09
CA PRO A 410 47.74 -18.56 19.04
C PRO A 410 46.55 -18.34 19.98
N PHE A 411 46.85 -17.99 21.23
CA PHE A 411 45.85 -17.62 22.21
C PHE A 411 45.49 -16.15 22.00
N LEU A 412 44.31 -15.92 21.44
CA LEU A 412 43.76 -14.58 21.22
C LEU A 412 42.83 -14.19 22.38
N TYR A 413 43.12 -13.06 23.00
CA TYR A 413 42.31 -12.39 24.01
C TYR A 413 41.80 -11.08 23.40
N ASP A 414 40.48 -10.96 23.20
CA ASP A 414 39.84 -9.80 22.55
C ASP A 414 40.48 -9.42 21.19
N GLY A 415 40.99 -10.41 20.45
CA GLY A 415 41.63 -10.23 19.14
C GLY A 415 43.16 -10.01 19.19
N GLY A 416 43.74 -9.70 20.35
CA GLY A 416 45.19 -9.60 20.54
C GLY A 416 45.82 -10.89 21.05
N ARG A 417 47.05 -11.22 20.65
CA ARG A 417 47.76 -12.37 21.24
C ARG A 417 48.13 -12.06 22.69
N LEU A 418 47.64 -12.88 23.63
CA LEU A 418 47.80 -12.63 25.07
C LEU A 418 49.27 -12.52 25.49
N VAL A 419 50.15 -13.37 24.95
CA VAL A 419 51.58 -13.33 25.27
C VAL A 419 52.19 -11.97 24.93
N SER A 420 51.89 -11.42 23.76
CA SER A 420 52.41 -10.12 23.32
C SER A 420 51.96 -9.00 24.26
N VAL A 421 50.69 -9.02 24.67
CA VAL A 421 50.12 -8.07 25.63
C VAL A 421 50.84 -8.14 26.99
N LEU A 422 51.14 -9.34 27.48
CA LEU A 422 51.85 -9.54 28.75
C LEU A 422 53.32 -9.13 28.67
N GLU A 423 53.98 -9.36 27.54
CA GLU A 423 55.37 -8.94 27.30
C GLU A 423 55.50 -7.41 27.23
N GLU A 424 54.56 -6.74 26.58
CA GLU A 424 54.46 -5.28 26.56
C GLU A 424 54.24 -4.72 27.98
N TYR A 425 53.28 -5.28 28.72
CA TYR A 425 53.07 -4.91 30.12
C TYR A 425 54.34 -5.08 30.97
N ARG A 426 55.08 -6.18 30.76
CA ARG A 426 56.36 -6.44 31.46
C ARG A 426 57.38 -5.34 31.17
N LEU A 427 57.46 -4.86 29.93
CA LEU A 427 58.37 -3.80 29.54
C LEU A 427 57.97 -2.47 30.21
N ASN A 428 56.70 -2.08 30.08
CA ASN A 428 56.17 -0.84 30.66
C ASN A 428 56.35 -0.80 32.18
N ARG A 429 56.20 -1.95 32.85
CA ARG A 429 56.44 -2.06 34.29
C ARG A 429 57.90 -1.74 34.65
N LYS A 430 58.86 -2.29 33.91
CA LYS A 430 60.30 -2.03 34.14
C LYS A 430 60.63 -0.56 33.92
N GLU A 431 60.12 0.02 32.82
CA GLU A 431 60.31 1.43 32.52
C GLU A 431 59.75 2.33 33.63
N LYS A 432 58.54 2.05 34.11
CA LYS A 432 57.92 2.79 35.22
C LYS A 432 58.70 2.65 36.53
N GLU A 433 59.24 1.47 36.82
CA GLU A 433 60.10 1.26 38.01
C GLU A 433 61.44 2.00 37.89
N GLU A 434 62.04 2.03 36.70
CA GLU A 434 63.26 2.78 36.37
C GLU A 434 63.04 4.28 36.41
N GLU A 435 61.93 4.80 35.89
CA GLU A 435 61.57 6.21 35.97
C GLU A 435 61.37 6.65 37.42
N LYS A 436 60.64 5.85 38.23
CA LYS A 436 60.53 6.09 39.67
C LYS A 436 61.91 6.07 40.36
N ARG A 437 62.83 5.23 39.91
CA ARG A 437 64.22 5.22 40.42
C ARG A 437 64.96 6.49 40.03
N ARG A 438 64.90 6.91 38.76
CA ARG A 438 65.48 8.17 38.27
C ARG A 438 64.94 9.38 39.03
N TYR A 439 63.63 9.47 39.22
CA TYR A 439 63.00 10.54 39.99
C TYR A 439 63.47 10.56 41.46
N ARG A 440 63.57 9.40 42.12
CA ARG A 440 64.11 9.31 43.49
C ARG A 440 65.57 9.76 43.55
N ASP A 441 66.39 9.38 42.56
CA ASP A 441 67.80 9.74 42.52
C ASP A 441 68.00 11.23 42.20
N GLN A 442 67.15 11.83 41.35
CA GLN A 442 67.10 13.27 41.14
C GLN A 442 66.70 14.03 42.41
N LYS A 443 65.66 13.57 43.14
CA LYS A 443 65.25 14.15 44.41
C LYS A 443 66.33 14.03 45.49
N LYS A 444 67.08 12.93 45.52
CA LYS A 444 68.25 12.78 46.40
C LYS A 444 69.34 13.80 46.04
N LEU A 445 69.64 13.97 44.76
CA LEU A 445 70.63 14.94 44.31
C LEU A 445 70.21 16.37 44.67
N GLU A 446 68.94 16.74 44.43
CA GLU A 446 68.39 18.03 44.83
C GLU A 446 68.47 18.24 46.35
N SER A 447 68.15 17.20 47.13
CA SER A 447 68.29 17.24 48.59
C SER A 447 69.74 17.38 49.05
N ILE A 448 70.70 16.76 48.37
CA ILE A 448 72.15 16.88 48.67
C ILE A 448 72.61 18.31 48.35
N LEU A 449 72.22 18.85 47.19
CA LEU A 449 72.53 20.23 46.82
C LEU A 449 71.90 21.25 47.79
N LEU A 450 70.69 20.99 48.27
CA LEU A 450 70.05 21.83 49.29
C LEU A 450 70.82 21.76 50.62
N ALA A 451 71.20 20.55 51.05
CA ALA A 451 71.99 20.35 52.27
C ALA A 451 73.39 20.98 52.19
N GLU A 452 74.04 20.96 51.02
CA GLU A 452 75.32 21.64 50.78
C GLU A 452 75.16 23.17 50.85
N LYS A 453 74.11 23.72 50.22
CA LYS A 453 73.76 25.15 50.34
C LYS A 453 73.48 25.54 51.80
N GLU A 454 72.79 24.71 52.56
CA GLU A 454 72.53 24.94 53.99
C GLU A 454 73.80 24.81 54.84
N ALA A 455 74.73 23.91 54.48
CA ALA A 455 76.01 23.74 55.16
C ALA A 455 76.95 24.94 54.96
N ILE A 456 76.86 25.66 53.84
CA ILE A 456 77.61 26.90 53.57
C ILE A 456 77.20 28.05 54.52
N PHE A 457 75.97 28.04 55.04
CA PHE A 457 75.47 29.09 55.94
C PHE A 457 75.79 28.89 57.43
N GLY A 458 76.55 27.86 57.80
CA GLY A 458 77.01 27.63 59.18
C GLY A 458 75.88 27.29 60.16
N SER A 459 76.16 26.35 61.06
CA SER A 459 75.21 25.86 62.06
C SER A 459 74.57 26.97 62.90
N LYS A 460 73.29 27.28 62.66
CA LYS A 460 72.44 27.92 63.68
C LYS A 460 71.98 26.84 64.68
N PRO A 461 72.20 27.01 65.99
CA PRO A 461 71.74 26.03 66.97
C PRO A 461 70.21 26.04 67.01
N SER A 462 69.60 24.88 66.82
CA SER A 462 68.16 24.71 67.07
C SER A 462 67.86 24.95 68.55
N PRO A 463 66.77 25.66 68.90
CA PRO A 463 66.49 26.06 70.28
C PRO A 463 66.06 24.86 71.13
N LYS A 464 66.75 24.70 72.27
CA LYS A 464 66.37 23.77 73.34
C LYS A 464 64.94 24.09 73.81
N ARG A 465 63.99 23.17 73.62
CA ARG A 465 62.74 23.18 74.39
C ARG A 465 62.96 22.46 75.72
N ALA A 466 62.75 23.22 76.80
CA ALA A 466 62.84 22.77 78.17
C ALA A 466 61.80 21.68 78.48
N SER A 467 62.25 20.57 79.05
CA SER A 467 61.42 19.60 79.75
C SER A 467 61.14 20.12 81.16
N SER A 468 59.88 20.47 81.46
CA SER A 468 59.45 20.70 82.83
C SER A 468 59.25 19.37 83.56
N LEU A 469 59.97 19.23 84.66
CA LEU A 469 59.81 18.24 85.72
C LEU A 469 58.35 18.13 86.19
N THR A 470 57.96 16.95 86.69
CA THR A 470 57.57 16.75 88.10
C THR A 470 57.08 15.32 88.38
N ARG A 471 57.90 14.49 89.02
CA ARG A 471 57.46 13.76 90.23
C ARG A 471 58.65 13.35 91.10
N LYS A 472 58.45 13.57 92.40
CA LYS A 472 59.42 13.61 93.48
C LYS A 472 59.96 12.24 93.91
N THR A 473 61.10 12.35 94.56
CA THR A 473 61.96 11.36 95.23
C THR A 473 61.41 10.83 96.55
N ASN A 474 61.62 9.54 96.82
CA ASN A 474 61.99 8.88 98.09
C ASN A 474 61.90 7.36 97.81
N GLY A 475 62.90 6.49 97.96
CA GLY A 475 64.12 6.50 98.74
C GLY A 475 64.10 5.29 99.67
N TYR A 476 64.68 4.15 99.26
CA TYR A 476 65.31 3.17 100.16
C TYR A 476 66.24 2.26 99.35
N ARG A 477 67.49 2.17 99.80
CA ARG A 477 68.60 1.38 99.21
C ARG A 477 68.55 -0.06 99.74
N SER A 478 68.99 -1.03 98.94
CA SER A 478 70.17 -1.84 99.29
C SER A 478 70.66 -2.73 98.15
N ASN A 479 71.93 -2.47 97.79
CA ASN A 479 73.03 -3.37 97.49
C ASN A 479 73.00 -4.40 96.34
N GLY A 480 74.03 -4.33 95.48
CA GLY A 480 74.74 -5.54 95.03
C GLY A 480 74.95 -5.75 93.52
N SER A 481 76.14 -5.37 93.05
CA SER A 481 76.96 -6.05 92.02
C SER A 481 76.65 -5.97 90.50
N SER A 482 77.65 -5.35 89.85
CA SER A 482 78.38 -5.79 88.63
C SER A 482 77.69 -5.82 87.26
N ASN A 483 78.12 -4.85 86.44
CA ASN A 483 78.51 -4.92 85.03
C ASN A 483 78.30 -6.24 84.26
N GLY A 484 77.76 -6.12 83.05
CA GLY A 484 78.08 -7.04 81.96
C GLY A 484 76.95 -7.35 80.99
N LEU A 485 76.71 -6.42 80.06
CA LEU A 485 76.38 -6.63 78.64
C LEU A 485 75.86 -8.04 78.25
N MET A 486 74.58 -8.17 77.86
CA MET A 486 74.14 -9.07 76.77
C MET A 486 72.71 -8.74 76.30
N THR A 487 72.53 -8.72 74.98
CA THR A 487 71.26 -8.69 74.25
C THR A 487 70.47 -10.00 74.42
N PRO A 488 69.13 -9.97 74.26
CA PRO A 488 68.46 -11.17 73.77
C PRO A 488 67.44 -10.89 72.65
N THR A 489 67.65 -11.55 71.52
CA THR A 489 66.63 -11.93 70.53
C THR A 489 65.88 -13.20 70.99
N PRO A 490 64.71 -13.51 70.41
CA PRO A 490 63.58 -14.03 71.18
C PRO A 490 63.49 -15.57 71.19
N ARG A 491 63.07 -16.14 72.32
CA ARG A 491 62.59 -17.53 72.40
C ARG A 491 61.07 -17.61 72.33
N ARG A 492 60.65 -18.31 71.28
CA ARG A 492 59.44 -19.14 71.15
C ARG A 492 59.09 -19.88 72.45
N SER A 493 57.81 -19.91 72.80
CA SER A 493 57.23 -20.91 73.70
C SER A 493 55.84 -21.28 73.20
N SER A 494 55.67 -22.57 72.94
CA SER A 494 54.42 -23.27 72.64
C SER A 494 53.98 -24.04 73.88
N LEU A 495 52.67 -24.11 74.10
CA LEU A 495 51.84 -25.08 74.87
C LEU A 495 50.55 -24.30 75.19
N GLY A 496 49.30 -24.70 74.92
CA GLY A 496 48.68 -25.97 74.57
C GLY A 496 47.32 -26.04 75.29
N SER A 497 46.27 -26.55 74.63
CA SER A 497 44.91 -26.84 75.16
C SER A 497 43.93 -25.64 75.21
N ALA A 498 42.65 -25.68 74.85
CA ALA A 498 41.71 -26.72 74.42
C ALA A 498 40.61 -26.07 73.54
N THR A 499 40.02 -26.82 72.61
CA THR A 499 38.72 -26.54 71.98
C THR A 499 37.57 -27.01 72.90
N PRO A 500 36.34 -26.45 72.79
CA PRO A 500 35.36 -27.04 71.86
C PRO A 500 34.46 -26.04 71.11
N GLU A 501 33.78 -26.63 70.12
CA GLU A 501 32.84 -26.19 69.09
C GLU A 501 31.90 -24.99 69.35
N LEU A 502 31.64 -24.20 68.29
CA LEU A 502 30.33 -24.13 67.60
C LEU A 502 30.35 -23.08 66.45
N SER A 503 29.85 -23.52 65.29
CA SER A 503 28.94 -22.83 64.36
C SER A 503 29.31 -21.50 63.67
N THR A 504 29.43 -21.60 62.34
CA THR A 504 28.83 -20.75 61.28
C THR A 504 29.01 -19.21 61.36
N PRO A 505 29.66 -18.55 60.37
CA PRO A 505 29.68 -17.09 60.30
C PRO A 505 28.37 -16.55 59.71
N ARG A 506 27.66 -15.74 60.52
CA ARG A 506 26.53 -14.91 60.09
C ARG A 506 27.07 -13.68 59.36
N SER A 507 26.65 -13.53 58.11
CA SER A 507 26.89 -12.38 57.25
C SER A 507 26.44 -11.08 57.92
N TYR A 508 27.36 -10.10 58.05
CA TYR A 508 27.00 -8.70 58.27
C TYR A 508 27.31 -7.90 57.02
N THR A 509 26.28 -7.74 56.21
CA THR A 509 26.24 -6.92 55.01
C THR A 509 26.21 -5.46 55.44
N SER A 510 27.36 -4.79 55.49
CA SER A 510 27.39 -3.32 55.57
C SER A 510 27.48 -2.77 54.15
N ARG A 511 26.34 -2.29 53.64
CA ARG A 511 26.23 -1.44 52.45
C ARG A 511 27.13 -0.23 52.64
N TYR A 512 28.13 -0.07 51.79
CA TYR A 512 28.65 1.23 51.40
C TYR A 512 28.69 1.29 49.87
N ASN A 513 28.20 2.42 49.39
CA ASN A 513 27.99 2.83 48.02
C ASN A 513 29.05 2.31 47.02
N ARG A 514 28.58 1.52 46.06
CA ARG A 514 29.33 1.11 44.88
C ARG A 514 29.08 2.16 43.78
N TYR A 515 29.85 3.24 43.81
CA TYR A 515 30.11 4.09 42.64
C TYR A 515 31.56 3.82 42.23
N PHE A 516 31.82 3.71 40.93
CA PHE A 516 32.96 3.03 40.27
C PHE A 516 32.72 1.55 39.96
N GLY A 517 31.80 1.34 39.03
CA GLY A 517 31.78 0.16 38.18
C GLY A 517 32.12 0.59 36.76
N ASP A 518 33.41 0.66 36.45
CA ASP A 518 33.89 0.32 35.11
C ASP A 518 34.92 -0.79 35.32
N SER A 519 34.54 -2.01 34.94
CA SER A 519 35.47 -3.13 34.87
C SER A 519 36.56 -2.74 33.87
N ARG A 520 37.78 -2.49 34.34
CA ARG A 520 38.98 -2.39 33.49
C ARG A 520 39.16 -3.71 32.75
N ARG A 521 38.56 -3.80 31.58
CA ARG A 521 38.85 -4.82 30.57
C ARG A 521 40.26 -4.56 30.08
N LEU A 522 41.05 -5.62 29.90
CA LEU A 522 42.28 -5.54 29.09
C LEU A 522 41.87 -5.29 27.63
N SER A 523 41.47 -4.07 27.29
CA SER A 523 41.38 -3.71 25.87
C SER A 523 42.80 -3.43 25.40
N VAL A 524 43.14 -3.93 24.21
CA VAL A 524 44.38 -3.59 23.50
C VAL A 524 44.54 -2.06 23.39
N SER A 525 43.43 -1.32 23.42
CA SER A 525 43.38 0.14 23.43
C SER A 525 43.79 0.80 24.76
N GLN A 526 43.66 0.12 25.91
CA GLN A 526 43.97 0.68 27.24
C GLN A 526 45.45 0.54 27.65
N LEU A 527 46.29 -0.04 26.80
CA LEU A 527 47.74 -0.17 27.03
C LEU A 527 48.60 0.83 26.25
N ASN A 528 48.00 1.65 25.37
CA ASN A 528 48.66 2.81 24.78
C ASN A 528 48.83 3.92 25.83
N PHE A 529 49.89 3.82 26.65
CA PHE A 529 50.40 4.94 27.42
C PHE A 529 51.36 5.74 26.56
N GLY A 530 50.85 6.79 25.89
CA GLY A 530 51.69 7.80 25.26
C GLY A 530 51.08 8.39 24.00
N ASP A 531 50.30 9.46 24.14
CA ASP A 531 50.54 10.70 23.39
C ASP A 531 49.80 11.85 24.07
N ASP A 532 50.48 12.54 24.98
CA ASP A 532 50.01 13.81 25.52
C ASP A 532 51.25 14.68 25.80
N SER A 533 51.91 15.11 24.72
CA SER A 533 52.56 16.43 24.60
C SER A 533 53.53 16.46 23.41
N LEU A 534 53.13 17.18 22.35
CA LEU A 534 53.91 18.25 21.68
C LEU A 534 53.34 18.54 20.28
N SER A 535 52.54 19.59 20.14
CA SER A 535 52.72 20.62 19.09
C SER A 535 51.53 21.57 19.02
N THR A 536 51.64 22.78 19.59
CA THR A 536 51.19 23.98 18.88
C THR A 536 51.97 25.19 19.40
N PHE A 537 53.10 25.47 18.75
CA PHE A 537 53.70 26.78 18.72
C PHE A 537 53.75 27.17 17.23
N THR A 538 52.80 27.98 16.78
CA THR A 538 53.01 28.82 15.59
C THR A 538 52.35 30.16 15.81
N SER A 539 53.21 31.17 15.73
CA SER A 539 53.01 32.57 16.02
C SER A 539 52.16 33.26 14.96
N ILE A 540 51.39 34.24 15.45
CA ILE A 540 50.86 35.38 14.71
C ILE A 540 52.00 36.10 13.96
N SER A 541 51.77 36.47 12.70
CA SER A 541 52.17 37.75 12.12
C SER A 541 51.37 37.98 10.84
N GLY A 542 50.54 39.02 10.84
CA GLY A 542 49.72 39.43 9.70
C GLY A 542 50.47 40.28 8.69
N SER A 543 49.90 40.38 7.50
CA SER A 543 49.92 41.53 6.59
C SER A 543 48.97 41.24 5.43
N GLU A 544 47.83 41.91 5.40
CA GLU A 544 47.16 42.34 4.16
C GLU A 544 48.10 43.28 3.37
N PRO A 545 47.94 43.52 2.04
CA PRO A 545 46.65 43.91 1.46
C PRO A 545 46.38 43.54 -0.03
N GLU A 546 45.19 43.96 -0.46
CA GLU A 546 44.76 44.33 -1.83
C GLU A 546 44.31 43.25 -2.83
N SER A 547 43.01 43.29 -3.14
CA SER A 547 42.39 42.90 -4.42
C SER A 547 42.69 43.97 -5.50
N PRO A 548 42.18 43.93 -6.77
CA PRO A 548 41.35 42.93 -7.49
C PRO A 548 41.74 42.69 -8.99
N SER A 549 41.07 41.76 -9.68
CA SER A 549 40.51 41.86 -11.07
C SER A 549 40.22 40.45 -11.63
N ILE A 550 38.96 40.13 -11.92
CA ILE A 550 38.33 40.08 -13.26
C ILE A 550 39.08 39.18 -14.25
N GLY A 551 38.41 38.07 -14.59
CA GLY A 551 38.75 37.13 -15.67
C GLY A 551 37.75 35.98 -15.67
#